data_AF-A0A920RZA9-F1
#
_entry.id   AF-A0A920RZA9-F1
#
_cell.length_a   1.000
_cell.length_b   1.000
_cell.length_c   1.000
_cell.angle_alpha   90.00
_cell.angle_beta   90.00
_cell.angle_gamma   90.00
#
_symmetry.space_group_name_H-M   'P 1'
#
loop_
_entity.id
_entity.type
_entity.pdbx_description
1 polymer ?
#
loop_
_entity_poly.entity_id
_entity_poly.type
_entity_poly.pdbx_seq_one_letter_code
_entity_poly.pdbx_strand_id
1 'polypeptide(L)'
;MDPKRGTVGMGGASTSIYPDRLPGGYQIFGIIPVPIWDTKKSFPVFENNICLFQPGDRVKFIPTTYEEFEHVSKKEKGQNL
;
A
#
# COMPACT_ATOMS: atom_id res chain seq x y z
N MET A 1 -8.81 8.30 -13.12
CA MET A 1 -7.59 7.47 -13.18
C MET A 1 -7.83 6.21 -12.35
N ASP A 2 -7.28 5.06 -12.74
CA ASP A 2 -7.37 3.78 -12.00
C ASP A 2 -6.01 3.45 -11.34
N PRO A 3 -5.69 4.06 -10.18
CA PRO A 3 -4.44 3.85 -9.46
C PRO A 3 -4.24 2.39 -9.03
N LYS A 4 -3.00 1.90 -9.08
CA LYS A 4 -2.67 0.54 -8.58
C LYS A 4 -2.82 0.47 -7.05
N ARG A 5 -3.07 -0.73 -6.53
CA ARG A 5 -2.97 -1.03 -5.08
C ARG A 5 -1.67 -0.47 -4.49
N GLY A 6 -1.77 0.20 -3.33
CA GLY A 6 -0.63 0.84 -2.67
C GLY A 6 -0.25 2.22 -3.23
N THR A 7 -1.01 2.77 -4.19
CA THR A 7 -0.77 4.12 -4.69
C THR A 7 -0.99 5.15 -3.57
N VAL A 8 -0.12 6.16 -3.51
CA VAL A 8 -0.23 7.28 -2.57
C VAL A 8 -0.64 8.52 -3.35
N GLY A 9 -1.72 9.17 -2.88
CA GLY A 9 -2.26 10.38 -3.47
C GLY A 9 -2.39 11.50 -2.45
N MET A 10 -2.41 12.74 -2.94
CA MET A 10 -2.60 13.96 -2.17
C MET A 10 -3.82 14.73 -2.69
N GLY A 11 -4.62 15.23 -1.77
CA GLY A 11 -5.79 16.06 -2.03
C GLY A 11 -5.83 17.21 -1.03
N GLY A 12 -5.42 18.40 -1.45
CA GLY A 12 -5.22 19.52 -0.52
C GLY A 12 -4.23 19.17 0.58
N ALA A 13 -4.65 19.29 1.84
CA ALA A 13 -3.83 18.94 3.01
C ALA A 13 -3.93 17.46 3.42
N SER A 14 -4.69 16.64 2.69
CA SER A 14 -4.91 15.23 3.02
C SER A 14 -4.08 14.31 2.12
N THR A 15 -3.53 13.25 2.72
CA THR A 15 -2.84 12.17 2.00
C THR A 15 -3.64 10.89 2.14
N SER A 16 -3.76 10.15 1.04
CA SER A 16 -4.50 8.90 0.95
C SER A 16 -3.63 7.80 0.38
N ILE A 17 -3.81 6.58 0.87
CA ILE A 17 -3.23 5.37 0.27
C ILE A 17 -4.39 4.53 -0.28
N TYR A 18 -4.33 4.17 -1.55
CA TYR A 18 -5.38 3.39 -2.21
C TYR A 18 -5.21 1.90 -1.86
N PRO A 19 -6.20 1.26 -1.22
CA PRO A 19 -6.11 -0.14 -0.79
C PRO A 19 -6.20 -1.14 -1.94
N ASP A 20 -6.80 -0.72 -3.07
CA ASP A 20 -6.94 -1.52 -4.28
C ASP A 20 -7.05 -0.59 -5.52
N ARG A 21 -7.21 -1.18 -6.71
CA ARG A 21 -7.55 -0.49 -7.95
C ARG A 21 -8.95 0.09 -7.88
N LEU A 22 -9.02 1.37 -7.56
CA LEU A 22 -10.25 2.11 -7.34
C LEU A 22 -10.18 3.47 -8.04
N PRO A 23 -11.26 3.97 -8.63
CA PRO A 23 -11.29 5.30 -9.22
C PRO A 23 -10.98 6.35 -8.13
N GLY A 24 -10.09 7.29 -8.46
CA GLY A 24 -9.65 8.32 -7.54
C GLY A 24 -9.39 9.66 -8.23
N GLY A 25 -9.62 10.75 -7.48
CA GLY A 25 -9.39 12.12 -7.93
C GLY A 25 -8.17 12.81 -7.32
N TYR A 26 -7.45 12.14 -6.41
CA TYR A 26 -6.27 12.73 -5.76
C TYR A 26 -5.08 12.72 -6.72
N GLN A 27 -4.21 13.71 -6.59
CA GLN A 27 -2.95 13.74 -7.36
C GLN A 27 -2.01 12.67 -6.83
N ILE A 28 -1.52 11.80 -7.72
CA ILE A 28 -0.67 10.67 -7.34
C ILE A 28 0.80 11.10 -7.33
N PHE A 29 1.52 10.72 -6.27
CA PHE A 29 2.94 11.06 -6.13
C PHE A 29 3.84 9.88 -5.72
N GLY A 30 3.28 8.70 -5.45
CA GLY A 30 4.07 7.54 -5.06
C GLY A 30 3.30 6.23 -5.03
N ILE A 31 4.01 5.15 -4.74
CA ILE A 31 3.48 3.80 -4.53
C ILE A 31 4.28 3.10 -3.43
N ILE A 32 3.61 2.31 -2.60
CA ILE A 32 4.25 1.47 -1.57
C ILE A 32 4.19 -0.03 -1.96
N PRO A 33 5.23 -0.82 -1.63
CA PRO A 33 5.31 -2.22 -2.05
C PRO A 33 4.46 -3.17 -1.20
N VAL A 34 4.12 -2.75 0.03
CA VAL A 34 3.23 -3.48 0.94
C VAL A 34 1.85 -2.82 0.86
N PRO A 35 0.76 -3.59 0.66
CA PRO A 35 -0.59 -3.04 0.67
C PRO A 35 -0.96 -2.54 2.07
N ILE A 36 -2.05 -1.78 2.18
CA ILE A 36 -2.61 -1.35 3.47
C ILE A 36 -3.82 -2.21 3.90
N TRP A 37 -4.29 -3.04 2.99
CA TRP A 37 -5.43 -3.93 3.15
C TRP A 37 -5.13 -5.21 2.41
N ASP A 38 -5.17 -6.35 3.09
CA ASP A 38 -4.89 -7.66 2.49
C ASP A 38 -5.74 -8.79 3.09
N THR A 39 -6.76 -9.22 2.34
CA THR A 39 -7.62 -10.33 2.73
C THR A 39 -6.96 -11.69 2.63
N LYS A 40 -5.88 -11.80 1.84
CA LYS A 40 -5.14 -13.05 1.66
C LYS A 40 -4.08 -13.28 2.73
N LYS A 41 -3.79 -12.27 3.57
CA LYS A 41 -2.76 -12.31 4.62
C LYS A 41 -1.39 -12.76 4.10
N SER A 42 -1.04 -12.25 2.93
CA SER A 42 0.17 -12.55 2.17
C SER A 42 1.43 -12.03 2.89
N PHE A 43 1.28 -11.00 3.72
CA PHE A 43 2.33 -10.51 4.62
C PHE A 43 2.03 -10.83 6.10
N PRO A 44 3.08 -11.12 6.92
CA PRO A 44 2.92 -11.40 8.34
C PRO A 44 2.21 -10.29 9.13
N VAL A 45 2.34 -9.03 8.71
CA VAL A 45 1.66 -7.90 9.37
C VAL A 45 0.14 -8.01 9.34
N PHE A 46 -0.42 -8.80 8.41
CA PHE A 46 -1.86 -9.03 8.28
C PHE A 46 -2.36 -10.30 8.98
N GLU A 47 -1.51 -11.03 9.70
CA GLU A 47 -1.86 -12.30 10.34
C GLU A 47 -3.11 -12.16 11.24
N ASN A 48 -3.16 -11.10 12.04
CA ASN A 48 -4.23 -10.85 13.01
C ASN A 48 -5.32 -9.90 12.50
N ASN A 49 -5.06 -9.11 11.46
CA ASN A 49 -6.01 -8.13 10.92
C ASN A 49 -5.74 -7.90 9.43
N ILE A 50 -6.79 -7.81 8.61
CA ILE A 50 -6.65 -7.52 7.17
C ILE A 50 -6.38 -6.04 6.88
N CYS A 51 -6.61 -5.14 7.84
CA CYS A 51 -6.36 -3.70 7.72
C CYS A 51 -5.07 -3.33 8.46
N LEU A 52 -4.15 -2.65 7.78
CA LEU A 52 -2.84 -2.28 8.33
C LEU A 52 -2.96 -1.19 9.41
N PHE A 53 -3.91 -0.27 9.25
CA PHE A 53 -4.07 0.88 10.14
C PHE A 53 -5.34 0.77 10.98
N GLN A 54 -5.28 1.34 12.17
CA GLN A 54 -6.42 1.62 13.04
C GLN A 54 -6.61 3.14 13.23
N PRO A 55 -7.82 3.61 13.60
CA PRO A 55 -8.03 5.01 13.91
C PRO A 55 -7.07 5.50 15.01
N GLY A 56 -6.36 6.59 14.74
CA GLY A 56 -5.36 7.18 15.65
C GLY A 56 -3.91 6.81 15.34
N ASP A 57 -3.68 5.87 14.42
CA ASP A 57 -2.32 5.54 13.96
C ASP A 57 -1.65 6.72 13.25
N ARG A 58 -0.33 6.79 13.40
CA ARG A 58 0.53 7.79 12.75
C ARG A 58 1.31 7.15 11.62
N VAL A 59 1.27 7.78 10.45
CA VAL A 59 1.94 7.29 9.24
C VAL A 59 3.12 8.19 8.90
N LYS A 60 4.27 7.57 8.61
CA LYS A 60 5.46 8.24 8.07
C LYS A 60 5.95 7.47 6.84
N PHE A 61 6.03 8.14 5.70
CA PHE A 61 6.63 7.57 4.50
C PHE A 61 8.15 7.67 4.57
N ILE A 62 8.82 6.58 4.22
CA ILE A 62 10.29 6.50 4.16
C ILE A 62 10.66 6.23 2.70
N PRO A 63 11.57 7.02 2.09
CA PRO A 63 12.10 6.73 0.77
C PRO A 63 12.80 5.37 0.74
N THR A 64 12.62 4.64 -0.35
CA THR A 64 13.22 3.31 -0.57
C THR A 64 13.78 3.25 -1.99
N THR A 65 14.75 2.37 -2.24
CA THR A 65 15.26 2.16 -3.59
C THR A 65 14.29 1.32 -4.43
N TYR A 66 14.48 1.32 -5.74
CA TYR A 66 13.66 0.49 -6.63
C TYR A 66 13.91 -1.01 -6.39
N GLU A 67 15.13 -1.39 -6.06
CA GLU A 67 15.52 -2.78 -5.78
C GLU A 67 14.84 -3.30 -4.52
N GLU A 68 14.80 -2.49 -3.45
CA GLU A 68 14.09 -2.80 -2.20
C GLU A 68 12.58 -2.92 -2.46
N PHE A 69 12.02 -1.97 -3.20
CA PHE A 69 10.60 -1.98 -3.60
C PHE A 69 10.24 -3.28 -4.32
N GLU A 70 11.04 -3.67 -5.32
CA GLU A 70 10.83 -4.89 -6.10
C GLU A 70 11.02 -6.16 -5.26
N HIS A 71 12.02 -6.19 -4.38
CA HIS A 71 12.25 -7.33 -3.49
C HIS A 71 11.05 -7.58 -2.58
N VAL A 72 10.47 -6.52 -1.99
CA VAL A 72 9.27 -6.62 -1.14
C VAL A 72 8.03 -6.97 -1.97
N SER A 73 7.85 -6.32 -3.12
CA SER A 73 6.69 -6.56 -4.01
C SER A 73 6.64 -7.98 -4.57
N LYS A 74 7.78 -8.66 -4.71
CA LYS A 74 7.84 -10.06 -5.17
C LYS A 74 7.45 -11.06 -4.09
N LYS A 75 7.59 -10.74 -2.80
CA LYS A 75 7.13 -11.61 -1.70
C LYS A 75 5.62 -11.86 -1.74
N GLU A 76 4.83 -10.89 -2.23
CA GLU A 76 3.39 -11.08 -2.53
C GLU A 76 3.12 -12.19 -3.56
N LYS A 77 4.02 -12.38 -4.53
CA LYS A 77 3.79 -13.30 -5.67
C LYS A 77 4.28 -14.72 -5.39
N GLY A 78 4.98 -14.95 -4.29
CA GLY A 78 5.61 -16.23 -3.94
C GLY A 78 4.69 -17.27 -3.28
N GLN A 79 3.40 -16.98 -3.07
CA GLN A 79 2.45 -17.94 -2.49
C GLN A 79 1.57 -18.69 -3.51
N ASN A 80 1.77 -18.48 -4.81
CA ASN A 80 1.10 -19.25 -5.87
C ASN A 80 2.13 -19.75 -6.89
N LEU A 81 2.79 -20.86 -6.57
CA LEU A 81 3.32 -21.87 -7.49
C LEU A 81 3.37 -23.22 -6.76
#